data_AF-A0AAF0IV69-F1
#
_entry.id   AF-A0AAF0IV69-F1
#
_cell.length_a   1.000
_cell.length_b   1.000
_cell.length_c   1.000
_cell.angle_alpha   90.00
_cell.angle_beta   90.00
_cell.angle_gamma   90.00
#
_symmetry.space_group_name_H-M   'P 1'
#
loop_
_entity.id
_entity.type
_entity.pdbx_description
1 polymer ?
#
loop_
_entity_poly.entity_id
_entity_poly.type
_entity_poly.pdbx_seq_one_letter_code
_entity_poly.pdbx_strand_id
1 'polypeptide(L)'
;MRQKRAKSYRRLVHQYVLHYRFREPFQVLIDNTFAESLVRYQVQEPTKQLSQVLQGKVKPMITQCCMAALYDAEKEAEGDDARCVRAAIAQAKTWERRKCNHREAQPPRDCLASVIGPENQHRYMLAADDVHVRRARRREVPGLPILHYAQSVLILEPMSDVTERHIAHLEANKSAISANEQRLLAHRIR
;
A
#
# COMPACT_ATOMS: atom_id res chain seq x y z
N MET A 1 22.62 10.19 4.34
CA MET A 1 21.78 8.99 4.05
C MET A 1 20.28 9.31 3.95
N ARG A 2 19.67 10.00 4.93
CA ARG A 2 18.23 10.38 4.93
C ARG A 2 17.76 11.17 3.71
N GLN A 3 18.50 12.21 3.30
CA GLN A 3 18.13 13.04 2.14
C GLN A 3 18.19 12.27 0.80
N LYS A 4 19.17 11.39 0.62
CA LYS A 4 19.28 10.52 -0.58
C LYS A 4 18.04 9.63 -0.69
N ARG A 5 17.61 9.05 0.43
CA ARG A 5 16.41 8.19 0.49
C ARG A 5 15.12 8.95 0.23
N ALA A 6 14.95 10.15 0.78
CA ALA A 6 13.82 11.01 0.48
C ALA A 6 13.74 11.34 -1.02
N LYS A 7 14.88 11.64 -1.68
CA LYS A 7 14.91 11.84 -3.14
C LYS A 7 14.45 10.60 -3.90
N SER A 8 14.92 9.41 -3.51
CA SER A 8 14.51 8.15 -4.14
C SER A 8 13.02 7.87 -3.95
N TYR A 9 12.48 8.08 -2.74
CA TYR A 9 11.05 7.91 -2.45
C TYR A 9 10.19 8.89 -3.21
N ARG A 10 10.63 10.15 -3.36
CA ARG A 10 9.92 11.13 -4.18
C ARG A 10 9.78 10.66 -5.62
N ARG A 11 10.89 10.18 -6.19
CA ARG A 11 10.92 9.68 -7.57
C ARG A 11 9.99 8.47 -7.74
N LEU A 12 10.04 7.54 -6.78
CA LEU A 12 9.22 6.34 -6.80
C LEU A 12 7.72 6.67 -6.70
N VAL A 13 7.31 7.49 -5.72
CA VAL A 13 5.91 7.92 -5.57
C VAL A 13 5.45 8.68 -6.82
N HIS A 14 6.31 9.52 -7.40
CA HIS A 14 6.00 10.23 -8.63
C HIS A 14 5.71 9.29 -9.81
N GLN A 15 6.45 8.18 -9.96
CA GLN A 15 6.16 7.17 -10.97
C GLN A 15 4.78 6.53 -10.75
N TYR A 16 4.41 6.20 -9.51
CA TYR A 16 3.07 5.69 -9.21
C TYR A 16 1.97 6.71 -9.54
N VAL A 17 2.18 8.00 -9.24
CA VAL A 17 1.26 9.08 -9.63
C VAL A 17 1.12 9.15 -11.15
N LEU A 18 2.23 9.10 -11.88
CA LEU A 18 2.25 9.21 -13.34
C LEU A 18 1.55 8.04 -14.05
N HIS A 19 1.89 6.80 -13.68
CA HIS A 19 1.42 5.62 -14.41
C HIS A 19 0.09 5.08 -13.88
N TYR A 20 -0.14 5.16 -12.57
CA TYR A 20 -1.33 4.59 -11.91
C TYR A 20 -2.31 5.65 -11.39
N ARG A 21 -2.06 6.94 -11.65
CA ARG A 21 -2.98 8.06 -11.34
C ARG A 21 -3.33 8.15 -9.84
N PHE A 22 -2.36 7.86 -8.97
CA PHE A 22 -2.52 8.11 -7.54
C PHE A 22 -2.81 9.60 -7.29
N ARG A 23 -3.69 9.88 -6.32
CA ARG A 23 -4.09 11.25 -5.94
C ARG A 23 -4.03 11.39 -4.44
N GLU A 24 -3.69 12.59 -4.00
CA GLU A 24 -3.77 12.94 -2.59
C GLU A 24 -5.24 13.14 -2.15
N PRO A 25 -5.58 12.77 -0.90
CA PRO A 25 -4.73 12.07 0.07
C PRO A 25 -4.52 10.60 -0.30
N PHE A 26 -3.27 10.12 -0.24
CA PHE A 26 -2.93 8.74 -0.55
C PHE A 26 -3.59 7.79 0.45
N GLN A 27 -4.38 6.84 -0.06
CA GLN A 27 -5.08 5.86 0.77
C GLN A 27 -4.12 4.74 1.17
N VAL A 28 -3.77 4.67 2.46
CA VAL A 28 -2.82 3.69 2.98
C VAL A 28 -3.60 2.65 3.79
N LEU A 29 -3.71 1.43 3.27
CA LEU A 29 -4.23 0.27 4.00
C LEU A 29 -3.17 -0.22 4.99
N ILE A 30 -3.46 -0.09 6.27
CA ILE A 30 -2.64 -0.59 7.37
C ILE A 30 -3.20 -1.94 7.81
N ASP A 31 -2.35 -2.97 7.87
CA ASP A 31 -2.71 -4.27 8.42
C ASP A 31 -2.51 -4.33 9.95
N ASN A 32 -2.87 -5.46 10.55
CA ASN A 32 -2.69 -5.66 11.99
C ASN A 32 -1.22 -5.67 12.40
N THR A 33 -0.34 -6.31 11.62
CA THR A 33 1.08 -6.45 11.98
C THR A 33 1.83 -5.11 11.97
N PHE A 34 1.52 -4.24 11.02
CA PHE A 34 2.10 -2.90 10.94
C PHE A 34 1.54 -2.00 12.05
N ALA A 35 0.26 -2.16 12.43
CA ALA A 35 -0.31 -1.44 13.57
C ALA A 35 0.41 -1.79 14.89
N GLU A 36 0.71 -3.08 15.12
CA GLU A 36 1.52 -3.52 16.26
C GLU A 36 2.95 -2.94 16.21
N SER A 37 3.59 -2.92 15.04
CA SER A 37 4.91 -2.34 14.88
C SER A 37 4.97 -0.84 15.15
N LEU A 38 3.92 -0.08 14.81
CA LEU A 38 3.86 1.34 15.15
C LEU A 38 3.96 1.57 16.67
N VAL A 39 3.32 0.70 17.46
CA VAL A 39 3.42 0.73 18.93
C VAL A 39 4.77 0.23 19.40
N ARG A 40 5.24 -0.91 18.87
CA ARG A 40 6.53 -1.51 19.22
C ARG A 40 7.69 -0.52 19.03
N TYR A 41 7.67 0.27 17.97
CA TYR A 41 8.67 1.31 17.68
C TYR A 41 8.31 2.69 18.23
N GLN A 42 7.29 2.78 19.10
CA GLN A 42 6.89 4.00 19.82
C GLN A 42 6.63 5.19 18.90
N VAL A 43 5.97 4.94 17.76
CA VAL A 43 5.66 5.96 16.77
C VAL A 43 4.49 6.81 17.25
N GLN A 44 4.79 8.04 17.67
CA GLN A 44 3.78 8.96 18.21
C GLN A 44 2.81 9.48 17.14
N GLU A 45 3.30 9.80 15.94
CA GLU A 45 2.50 10.39 14.85
C GLU A 45 2.58 9.55 13.56
N PRO A 46 1.88 8.40 13.45
CA PRO A 46 1.94 7.53 12.27
C PRO A 46 1.58 8.26 10.97
N THR A 47 0.51 9.06 10.97
CA THR A 47 0.06 9.83 9.80
C THR A 47 1.15 10.77 9.28
N LYS A 48 1.85 11.44 10.19
CA LYS A 48 2.95 12.36 9.85
C LYS A 48 4.15 11.60 9.30
N GLN A 49 4.51 10.48 9.92
CA GLN A 49 5.63 9.65 9.46
C GLN A 49 5.35 9.06 8.07
N LEU A 50 4.14 8.53 7.83
CA LEU A 50 3.69 8.07 6.52
C LEU A 50 3.73 9.22 5.49
N SER A 51 3.23 10.40 5.86
CA SER A 51 3.27 11.59 5.00
C SER A 51 4.69 12.02 4.64
N GLN A 52 5.65 11.93 5.57
CA GLN A 52 7.05 12.23 5.31
C GLN A 52 7.70 11.25 4.33
N VAL A 53 7.37 9.96 4.43
CA VAL A 53 7.90 8.92 3.52
C VAL A 53 7.28 9.05 2.13
N LEU A 54 5.95 9.24 2.06
CA LEU A 54 5.19 9.33 0.82
C LEU A 54 5.22 10.72 0.17
N GLN A 55 5.71 11.75 0.88
CA GLN A 55 5.83 13.13 0.42
C GLN A 55 4.50 13.73 -0.10
N GLY A 56 3.42 13.42 0.60
CA GLY A 56 2.08 13.91 0.27
C GLY A 56 1.13 13.70 1.44
N LYS A 57 -0.10 14.22 1.32
CA LYS A 57 -1.16 13.95 2.30
C LYS A 57 -1.53 12.47 2.26
N VAL A 58 -1.74 11.86 3.42
CA VAL A 58 -2.08 10.45 3.55
C VAL A 58 -3.38 10.28 4.31
N LYS A 59 -4.08 9.20 4.01
CA LYS A 59 -5.31 8.78 4.66
C LYS A 59 -5.11 7.34 5.13
N PRO A 60 -4.71 7.12 6.39
CA PRO A 60 -4.61 5.80 6.98
C PRO A 60 -5.98 5.14 7.04
N MET A 61 -6.05 3.89 6.63
CA MET A 61 -7.27 3.09 6.61
C MET A 61 -6.96 1.69 7.16
N ILE A 62 -7.90 1.10 7.90
CA ILE A 62 -7.81 -0.30 8.36
C ILE A 62 -9.08 -1.05 7.98
N THR A 63 -8.93 -2.30 7.53
CA THR A 63 -10.09 -3.14 7.18
C THR A 63 -10.80 -3.69 8.43
N GLN A 64 -12.06 -4.11 8.27
CA GLN A 64 -12.79 -4.78 9.36
C GLN A 64 -12.08 -6.07 9.82
N CYS A 65 -11.58 -6.87 8.88
CA CYS A 65 -10.91 -8.14 9.21
C CYS A 65 -9.56 -7.93 9.91
N CYS A 66 -8.76 -6.94 9.49
CA CYS A 66 -7.50 -6.65 10.18
C CYS A 66 -7.73 -6.20 11.62
N MET A 67 -8.80 -5.44 11.88
CA MET A 67 -9.14 -5.07 13.24
C MET A 67 -9.70 -6.23 14.05
N ALA A 68 -10.47 -7.13 13.44
CA ALA A 68 -10.92 -8.35 14.11
C ALA A 68 -9.70 -9.17 14.57
N ALA A 69 -8.69 -9.32 13.70
CA ALA A 69 -7.43 -9.97 14.07
C ALA A 69 -6.70 -9.26 15.24
N LEU A 70 -6.71 -7.93 15.30
CA LEU A 70 -6.17 -7.21 16.47
C LEU A 70 -6.95 -7.51 17.76
N TYR A 71 -8.28 -7.59 17.69
CA TYR A 71 -9.10 -7.93 18.86
C TYR A 71 -8.91 -9.38 19.31
N ASP A 72 -8.71 -10.31 18.38
CA ASP A 72 -8.42 -11.70 18.72
C ASP A 72 -7.00 -11.82 19.31
N ALA A 73 -6.03 -11.11 18.76
CA ALA A 73 -4.68 -11.00 19.33
C ALA A 73 -4.68 -10.41 20.76
N GLU A 74 -5.57 -9.45 21.06
CA GLU A 74 -5.70 -8.91 22.43
C GLU A 74 -6.18 -9.97 23.43
N LYS A 75 -7.05 -10.89 23.00
CA LYS A 75 -7.56 -11.98 23.87
C LYS A 75 -6.51 -13.06 24.12
N GLU A 76 -5.65 -13.30 23.13
CA GLU A 76 -4.61 -14.32 23.19
C GLU A 76 -3.32 -13.82 23.87
N ALA A 77 -3.08 -12.52 23.87
CA ALA A 77 -1.89 -11.92 24.44
C ALA A 77 -1.97 -11.80 25.97
N GLU A 78 -0.83 -11.97 26.63
CA GLU A 78 -0.68 -11.81 28.07
C GLU A 78 0.40 -10.75 28.40
N GLY A 79 0.36 -10.20 29.62
CA GLY A 79 1.40 -9.29 30.12
C GLY A 79 1.61 -8.02 29.28
N ASP A 80 2.87 -7.73 28.94
CA ASP A 80 3.25 -6.54 28.18
C ASP A 80 2.80 -6.60 26.71
N ASP A 81 2.69 -7.79 26.12
CA ASP A 81 2.21 -7.95 24.74
C ASP A 81 0.74 -7.52 24.62
N ALA A 82 -0.10 -7.86 25.60
CA ALA A 82 -1.49 -7.41 25.66
C ALA A 82 -1.60 -5.88 25.73
N ARG A 83 -0.68 -5.22 26.44
CA ARG A 83 -0.61 -3.75 26.50
C ARG A 83 -0.25 -3.16 25.13
N CYS A 84 0.69 -3.77 24.42
CA CYS A 84 1.08 -3.34 23.07
C CYS A 84 -0.08 -3.48 22.08
N VAL A 85 -0.78 -4.63 22.06
CA VAL A 85 -1.92 -4.85 21.16
C VAL A 85 -3.07 -3.90 21.48
N ARG A 86 -3.37 -3.64 22.76
CA ARG A 86 -4.39 -2.67 23.17
C ARG A 86 -4.07 -1.24 22.69
N ALA A 87 -2.81 -0.84 22.79
CA ALA A 87 -2.37 0.45 22.26
C ALA A 87 -2.50 0.50 20.72
N ALA A 88 -2.23 -0.61 20.02
CA ALA A 88 -2.39 -0.70 18.57
C ALA A 88 -3.86 -0.59 18.17
N ILE A 89 -4.77 -1.24 18.92
CA ILE A 89 -6.22 -1.11 18.77
C ILE A 89 -6.66 0.35 18.98
N ALA A 90 -6.19 1.01 20.05
CA ALA A 90 -6.54 2.40 20.33
C ALA A 90 -6.11 3.33 19.20
N GLN A 91 -4.91 3.12 18.66
CA GLN A 91 -4.41 3.86 17.50
C GLN A 91 -5.22 3.54 16.24
N ALA A 92 -5.51 2.27 15.97
CA ALA A 92 -6.26 1.83 14.80
C ALA A 92 -7.70 2.37 14.77
N LYS A 93 -8.32 2.58 15.94
CA LYS A 93 -9.64 3.22 16.06
C LYS A 93 -9.67 4.67 15.57
N THR A 94 -8.53 5.34 15.49
CA THR A 94 -8.43 6.72 14.96
C THR A 94 -8.40 6.79 13.44
N TRP A 95 -8.12 5.68 12.76
CA TRP A 95 -8.02 5.61 11.30
C TRP A 95 -9.37 5.35 10.65
N GLU A 96 -9.47 5.62 9.34
CA GLU A 96 -10.72 5.37 8.62
C GLU A 96 -10.98 3.87 8.45
N ARG A 97 -12.23 3.46 8.66
CA ARG A 97 -12.64 2.07 8.49
C ARG A 97 -12.92 1.73 7.04
N ARG A 98 -12.12 0.82 6.45
CA ARG A 98 -12.41 0.24 5.13
C ARG A 98 -13.38 -0.93 5.26
N LYS A 99 -14.62 -0.76 4.79
CA LYS A 99 -15.60 -1.84 4.67
C LYS A 99 -15.14 -2.84 3.62
N CYS A 100 -14.95 -4.11 4.00
CA CYS A 100 -14.48 -5.20 3.13
C CYS A 100 -15.60 -6.16 2.70
N ASN A 101 -16.84 -5.95 3.14
CA ASN A 101 -18.05 -6.73 2.74
C ASN A 101 -17.95 -8.26 2.93
N HIS A 102 -17.09 -8.74 3.81
CA HIS A 102 -17.06 -10.16 4.21
C HIS A 102 -18.15 -10.44 5.26
N ARG A 103 -18.86 -11.56 5.13
CA ARG A 103 -19.91 -11.97 6.09
C ARG A 103 -19.32 -12.27 7.47
N GLU A 104 -18.18 -12.96 7.48
CA GLU A 104 -17.41 -13.30 8.67
C GLU A 104 -16.00 -12.73 8.56
N ALA A 105 -15.34 -12.55 9.70
CA ALA A 105 -13.95 -12.11 9.73
C ALA A 105 -13.06 -13.21 9.12
N GLN A 106 -12.46 -12.90 7.99
CA GLN A 106 -11.49 -13.77 7.33
C GLN A 106 -10.06 -13.38 7.72
N PRO A 107 -9.07 -14.26 7.47
CA PRO A 107 -7.66 -13.92 7.71
C PRO A 107 -7.27 -12.60 7.01
N PRO A 108 -6.50 -11.71 7.68
CA PRO A 108 -6.10 -10.41 7.12
C PRO A 108 -5.51 -10.48 5.72
N ARG A 109 -4.69 -11.52 5.44
CA ARG A 109 -4.07 -11.74 4.13
C ARG A 109 -5.11 -11.90 3.00
N ASP A 110 -6.18 -12.64 3.26
CA ASP A 110 -7.21 -12.98 2.27
C ASP A 110 -8.15 -11.77 2.09
N CYS A 111 -8.46 -11.08 3.18
CA CYS A 111 -9.20 -9.82 3.15
C CYS A 111 -8.46 -8.74 2.33
N LEU A 112 -7.16 -8.54 2.58
CA LEU A 112 -6.36 -7.55 1.84
C LEU A 112 -6.25 -7.91 0.36
N ALA A 113 -6.11 -9.19 0.02
CA ALA A 113 -6.12 -9.66 -1.37
C ALA A 113 -7.44 -9.31 -2.07
N SER A 114 -8.58 -9.58 -1.42
CA SER A 114 -9.92 -9.25 -1.91
C SER A 114 -10.14 -7.74 -2.07
N VAL A 115 -9.77 -6.95 -1.06
CA VAL A 115 -9.99 -5.49 -1.04
C VAL A 115 -9.10 -4.74 -2.05
N ILE A 116 -7.85 -5.16 -2.22
CA ILE A 116 -6.92 -4.56 -3.18
C ILE A 116 -7.27 -5.02 -4.60
N GLY A 117 -7.61 -6.29 -4.77
CA GLY A 117 -7.87 -6.91 -6.06
C GLY A 117 -6.60 -7.06 -6.91
N PRO A 118 -6.72 -7.68 -8.10
CA PRO A 118 -5.58 -7.95 -8.98
C PRO A 118 -4.98 -6.68 -9.59
N GLU A 119 -5.78 -5.63 -9.79
CA GLU A 119 -5.36 -4.41 -10.53
C GLU A 119 -5.20 -3.17 -9.65
N ASN A 120 -5.39 -3.28 -8.33
CA ASN A 120 -5.39 -2.14 -7.41
C ASN A 120 -6.30 -0.97 -7.89
N GLN A 121 -7.55 -1.29 -8.27
CA GLN A 121 -8.47 -0.32 -8.90
C GLN A 121 -8.72 0.94 -8.05
N HIS A 122 -8.68 0.77 -6.72
CA HIS A 122 -8.87 1.86 -5.75
C HIS A 122 -7.59 2.63 -5.43
N ARG A 123 -6.43 2.24 -5.99
CA ARG A 123 -5.12 2.88 -5.80
C ARG A 123 -4.74 2.95 -4.33
N TYR A 124 -4.78 1.80 -3.67
CA TYR A 124 -4.26 1.67 -2.31
C TYR A 124 -2.73 1.63 -2.32
N MET A 125 -2.16 2.12 -1.23
CA MET A 125 -0.82 1.77 -0.78
C MET A 125 -0.99 0.81 0.39
N LEU A 126 -0.13 -0.20 0.51
CA LEU A 126 -0.20 -1.19 1.58
C LEU A 126 0.90 -0.92 2.60
N ALA A 127 0.57 -0.90 3.89
CA ALA A 127 1.51 -0.89 4.99
C ALA A 127 1.33 -2.18 5.80
N ALA A 128 2.28 -3.11 5.68
CA ALA A 128 2.19 -4.44 6.26
C ALA A 128 3.55 -5.01 6.66
N ASP A 129 3.66 -5.56 7.87
CA ASP A 129 4.92 -6.16 8.36
C ASP A 129 4.99 -7.69 8.21
N ASP A 130 3.87 -8.33 7.87
CA ASP A 130 3.85 -9.72 7.44
C ASP A 130 4.56 -9.90 6.08
N VAL A 131 5.68 -10.63 6.09
CA VAL A 131 6.49 -10.94 4.91
C VAL A 131 5.70 -11.71 3.84
N HIS A 132 4.80 -12.61 4.22
CA HIS A 132 4.00 -13.39 3.30
C HIS A 132 2.96 -12.52 2.60
N VAL A 133 2.27 -11.64 3.35
CA VAL A 133 1.34 -10.65 2.76
C VAL A 133 2.08 -9.77 1.76
N ARG A 134 3.23 -9.20 2.16
CA ARG A 134 4.02 -8.35 1.26
C ARG A 134 4.48 -9.07 0.01
N ARG A 135 5.11 -10.24 0.16
CA ARG A 135 5.64 -11.00 -0.98
C ARG A 135 4.55 -11.43 -1.96
N ALA A 136 3.41 -11.89 -1.46
CA ALA A 136 2.28 -12.27 -2.30
C ALA A 136 1.76 -11.05 -3.09
N ARG A 137 1.44 -9.94 -2.40
CA ARG A 137 0.90 -8.75 -3.05
C ARG A 137 1.91 -8.11 -4.03
N ARG A 138 3.20 -8.07 -3.68
CA ARG A 138 4.29 -7.56 -4.53
C ARG A 138 4.41 -8.33 -5.85
N ARG A 139 4.15 -9.65 -5.83
CA ARG A 139 4.26 -10.54 -7.01
C ARG A 139 2.99 -10.60 -7.84
N GLU A 140 1.84 -10.26 -7.28
CA GLU A 140 0.55 -10.44 -7.96
C GLU A 140 -0.04 -9.11 -8.46
N VAL A 141 0.18 -8.01 -7.74
CA VAL A 141 -0.57 -6.76 -7.96
C VAL A 141 0.33 -5.68 -8.58
N PRO A 142 0.16 -5.34 -9.87
CA PRO A 142 0.80 -4.15 -10.45
C PRO A 142 0.30 -2.87 -9.78
N GLY A 143 1.19 -1.89 -9.61
CA GLY A 143 0.79 -0.56 -9.15
C GLY A 143 0.46 -0.47 -7.67
N LEU A 144 0.98 -1.38 -6.84
CA LEU A 144 0.81 -1.38 -5.40
C LEU A 144 2.11 -0.96 -4.69
N PRO A 145 2.21 0.28 -4.19
CA PRO A 145 3.28 0.68 -3.29
C PRO A 145 3.14 -0.04 -1.94
N ILE A 146 4.23 -0.58 -1.42
CA ILE A 146 4.26 -1.33 -0.15
C ILE A 146 5.22 -0.66 0.83
N LEU A 147 4.76 -0.45 2.06
CA LEU A 147 5.52 0.04 3.18
C LEU A 147 5.65 -1.04 4.26
N HIS A 148 6.80 -1.08 4.93
CA HIS A 148 7.05 -1.95 6.07
C HIS A 148 8.15 -1.39 6.98
N TYR A 149 8.23 -1.91 8.19
CA TYR A 149 9.36 -1.72 9.07
C TYR A 149 10.41 -2.79 8.85
N ALA A 150 11.65 -2.35 8.56
CA ALA A 150 12.81 -3.19 8.81
C ALA A 150 13.51 -2.63 10.03
N GLN A 151 13.45 -3.39 11.14
CA GLN A 151 13.82 -2.88 12.47
C GLN A 151 13.01 -1.60 12.76
N SER A 152 13.60 -0.55 13.30
CA SER A 152 12.92 0.71 13.63
C SER A 152 12.71 1.68 12.45
N VAL A 153 12.97 1.23 11.22
CA VAL A 153 13.00 2.11 10.04
C VAL A 153 11.85 1.79 9.09
N LEU A 154 10.94 2.75 8.91
CA LEU A 154 9.87 2.67 7.92
C LEU A 154 10.44 2.76 6.50
N ILE A 155 10.23 1.71 5.69
CA ILE A 155 10.69 1.54 4.30
C ILE A 155 9.51 1.56 3.35
N LEU A 156 9.58 2.44 2.34
CA LEU A 156 8.85 2.26 1.08
C LEU A 156 9.69 1.32 0.20
N GLU A 157 9.12 0.16 -0.13
CA GLU A 157 9.77 -0.84 -0.96
C GLU A 157 10.05 -0.31 -2.38
N PRO A 158 11.13 -0.76 -3.05
CA PRO A 158 11.32 -0.45 -4.47
C PRO A 158 10.17 -1.03 -5.30
N MET A 159 9.96 -0.46 -6.47
CA MET A 159 8.94 -0.91 -7.42
C MET A 159 9.04 -2.41 -7.67
N SER A 160 7.91 -3.09 -7.82
CA SER A 160 7.90 -4.53 -8.09
C SER A 160 8.11 -4.80 -9.57
N ASP A 161 8.74 -5.93 -9.90
CA ASP A 161 8.95 -6.38 -11.28
C ASP A 161 7.62 -6.43 -12.08
N VAL A 162 6.53 -6.81 -11.43
CA VAL A 162 5.19 -6.83 -12.05
C VAL A 162 4.69 -5.42 -12.36
N THR A 163 4.94 -4.46 -11.47
CA THR A 163 4.63 -3.05 -11.72
C THR A 163 5.50 -2.50 -12.86
N GLU A 164 6.81 -2.77 -12.86
CA GLU A 164 7.73 -2.31 -13.89
C GLU A 164 7.35 -2.85 -15.28
N ARG A 165 7.09 -4.16 -15.39
CA ARG A 165 6.64 -4.79 -16.64
C ARG A 165 5.30 -4.22 -17.11
N HIS A 166 4.37 -3.99 -16.18
CA HIS A 166 3.08 -3.41 -16.52
C HIS A 166 3.23 -1.97 -17.02
N ILE A 167 4.08 -1.15 -16.39
CA ILE A 167 4.40 0.20 -16.88
C ILE A 167 5.00 0.14 -18.28
N ALA A 168 6.01 -0.70 -18.51
CA ALA A 168 6.63 -0.85 -19.83
C ALA A 168 5.61 -1.25 -20.90
N HIS A 169 4.69 -2.17 -20.58
CA HIS A 169 3.60 -2.55 -21.48
C HIS A 169 2.64 -1.38 -21.76
N LEU A 170 2.26 -0.60 -20.74
CA LEU A 170 1.44 0.61 -20.92
C LEU A 170 2.13 1.67 -21.78
N GLU A 171 3.44 1.84 -21.63
CA GLU A 171 4.23 2.81 -22.41
C GLU A 171 4.40 2.38 -23.86
N ALA A 172 4.66 1.09 -24.11
CA ALA A 172 4.72 0.52 -25.45
C ALA A 172 3.38 0.73 -26.20
N ASN A 173 2.26 0.48 -25.52
CA ASN A 173 0.93 0.67 -26.10
C ASN A 173 0.57 2.13 -26.35
N LYS A 174 1.10 3.08 -25.56
CA LYS A 174 0.94 4.53 -25.81
C LYS A 174 1.77 5.02 -27.00
N SER A 175 2.88 4.36 -27.30
CA SER A 175 3.79 4.71 -28.39
C SER A 175 3.36 4.09 -29.73
N ALA A 176 2.39 3.17 -29.71
CA ALA A 176 1.78 2.66 -30.92
C ALA A 176 0.97 3.78 -31.60
N ILE A 177 1.29 4.05 -32.87
CA ILE A 177 0.58 5.00 -33.73
C ILE A 177 -0.92 4.70 -33.64
N SER A 178 -1.74 5.69 -33.30
CA SER A 178 -3.18 5.52 -33.17
C SER A 178 -3.76 4.93 -34.46
N ALA A 179 -4.81 4.10 -34.38
CA ALA A 179 -5.44 3.54 -35.58
C ALA A 179 -5.87 4.63 -36.59
N ASN A 180 -6.20 5.83 -36.11
CA ASN A 180 -6.49 6.99 -36.95
C ASN A 180 -5.23 7.57 -37.62
N GLU A 181 -4.11 7.65 -36.91
CA GLU A 181 -2.83 8.10 -37.46
C GLU A 181 -2.27 7.08 -38.47
N GLN A 182 -2.44 5.77 -38.22
CA GLN A 182 -2.09 4.73 -39.18
C GLN A 182 -2.90 4.86 -40.48
N ARG A 183 -4.21 5.13 -40.37
CA ARG A 183 -5.09 5.38 -41.53
C ARG A 183 -4.68 6.63 -42.31
N LEU A 184 -4.32 7.71 -41.61
CA LEU A 184 -3.87 8.95 -42.25
C LEU A 184 -2.53 8.78 -42.98
N LEU A 185 -1.59 8.01 -42.41
CA LEU A 185 -0.33 7.68 -43.07
C LEU A 185 -0.53 6.78 -44.29
N ALA A 186 -1.45 5.81 -44.22
CA ALA A 186 -1.76 4.93 -45.35
C ALA A 186 -2.39 5.69 -46.54
N HIS A 187 -3.16 6.74 -46.28
CA HIS A 187 -3.74 7.60 -47.33
C HIS A 187 -2.74 8.59 -47.94
N ARG A 188 -1.60 8.86 -47.29
CA ARG A 188 -0.60 9.85 -47.73
C ARG A 188 0.48 9.28 -48.68
N ILE A 189 0.47 7.96 -48.92
CA ILE A 189 1.44 7.24 -49.78
C ILE A 189 0.83 6.95 -51.18
N ARG A 190 -0.29 7.59 -51.55
CA ARG A 190 -0.83 7.59 -52.92
C ARG A 190 -0.64 8.93 -53.60
#